data_AF-A0A7X4BTZ9-F1
#
_entry.id   AF-A0A7X4BTZ9-F1
#
_cell.length_a   1.000
_cell.length_b   1.000
_cell.length_c   1.000
_cell.angle_alpha   90.00
_cell.angle_beta   90.00
_cell.angle_gamma   90.00
#
_symmetry.space_group_name_H-M   'P 1'
#
loop_
_entity.id
_entity.type
_entity.pdbx_description
1 polymer ?
#
loop_
_entity_poly.entity_id
_entity_poly.type
_entity_poly.pdbx_seq_one_letter_code
_entity_poly.pdbx_strand_id
1 'polypeptide(L)'
;MILEEPTLLERYILSSVRYESELHNHAIVHSDASVLPDNEVQPLATRSNHIEQYGARPDNYEITYIMHNQQPWAGRSDKPCLVTYNPVSQIDEEKIVGRRWFQHVVHDVRQVALLVPLFRLIQGRRRTWHCGAHTLINSQETCFVSGLAAATQLGADYPFDDAEARRSFNHYGRILHGWRFRKARR
;
A
#
# COMPACT_ATOMS: atom_id res chain seq x y z
N MET A 1 -8.14 -15.69 -12.20
CA MET A 1 -7.18 -14.93 -13.04
C MET A 1 -8.01 -14.01 -13.93
N ILE A 2 -7.73 -12.70 -13.96
CA ILE A 2 -8.63 -11.68 -14.52
C ILE A 2 -8.59 -11.60 -16.06
N LEU A 3 -7.49 -12.01 -16.70
CA LEU A 3 -7.37 -12.05 -18.16
C LEU A 3 -8.00 -13.32 -18.73
N GLU A 4 -8.81 -13.19 -19.78
CA GLU A 4 -9.45 -14.31 -20.49
C GLU A 4 -8.42 -15.21 -21.19
N GLU A 5 -7.49 -14.59 -21.93
CA GLU A 5 -6.42 -15.30 -22.65
C GLU A 5 -5.02 -14.73 -22.34
N PRO A 6 -4.47 -14.99 -21.14
CA PRO A 6 -3.14 -14.53 -20.80
C PRO A 6 -2.08 -15.35 -21.55
N THR A 7 -1.13 -14.66 -22.15
CA THR A 7 0.11 -15.28 -22.64
C THR A 7 0.86 -15.98 -21.51
N LEU A 8 1.78 -16.89 -21.86
CA LEU A 8 2.59 -17.58 -20.86
C LEU A 8 3.37 -16.61 -19.97
N LEU A 9 3.84 -15.50 -20.53
CA LEU A 9 4.60 -14.49 -19.80
C LEU A 9 3.71 -13.66 -18.87
N GLU A 10 2.51 -13.24 -19.32
CA GLU A 10 1.53 -12.56 -18.47
C GLU A 10 1.11 -13.46 -17.31
N ARG A 11 0.82 -14.74 -17.60
CA ARG A 11 0.49 -15.73 -16.59
C ARG A 11 1.60 -15.84 -15.55
N TYR A 12 2.84 -16.01 -15.98
CA TYR A 12 4.00 -16.13 -15.11
C TYR A 12 4.22 -14.89 -14.24
N ILE A 13 4.18 -13.70 -14.82
CA ILE A 13 4.43 -12.44 -14.10
C ILE A 13 3.30 -12.19 -13.11
N LEU A 14 2.04 -12.23 -13.55
CA LEU A 14 0.89 -11.87 -12.72
C LEU A 14 0.66 -12.88 -11.59
N SER A 15 0.93 -14.17 -11.81
CA SER A 15 0.85 -15.18 -10.75
C SER A 15 2.04 -15.14 -9.79
N SER A 16 3.14 -14.46 -10.15
CA SER A 16 4.32 -14.33 -9.30
C SER A 16 4.20 -13.21 -8.28
N VAL A 17 3.21 -12.32 -8.42
CA VAL A 17 2.92 -11.29 -7.40
C VAL A 17 2.41 -11.98 -6.15
N ARG A 18 3.16 -11.85 -5.06
CA ARG A 18 2.79 -12.39 -3.77
C ARG A 18 2.01 -11.35 -2.97
N TYR A 19 0.95 -11.82 -2.34
CA TYR A 19 0.17 -11.05 -1.38
C TYR A 19 0.35 -11.66 0.00
N GLU A 20 0.61 -10.83 1.00
CA GLU A 20 0.61 -11.25 2.40
C GLU A 20 -0.83 -11.36 2.87
N SER A 21 -1.14 -12.50 3.48
CA SER A 21 -2.47 -12.86 3.95
C SER A 21 -2.50 -13.22 5.43
N GLU A 22 -1.35 -13.38 6.08
CA GLU A 22 -1.25 -13.81 7.47
C GLU A 22 -1.05 -12.63 8.42
N LEU A 23 -0.35 -11.58 7.98
CA LEU A 23 0.02 -10.44 8.82
C LEU A 23 -0.41 -9.10 8.18
N HIS A 24 -0.94 -8.21 9.02
CA HIS A 24 -1.35 -6.81 8.75
C HIS A 24 -2.54 -6.65 7.81
N ASN A 25 -3.35 -7.69 7.65
CA ASN A 25 -4.48 -7.70 6.72
C ASN A 25 -5.80 -7.24 7.34
N HIS A 26 -5.88 -7.17 8.67
CA HIS A 26 -7.06 -6.70 9.39
C HIS A 26 -6.74 -5.40 10.09
N ALA A 27 -7.44 -4.33 9.73
CA ALA A 27 -7.46 -3.11 10.50
C ALA A 27 -8.80 -3.02 11.23
N ILE A 28 -8.75 -2.89 12.55
CA ILE A 28 -9.90 -2.62 13.39
C ILE A 28 -9.82 -1.14 13.80
N VAL A 29 -10.87 -0.39 13.49
CA VAL A 29 -11.07 0.99 13.96
C VAL A 29 -11.95 0.94 15.19
N HIS A 30 -11.48 1.45 16.32
CA HIS A 30 -12.17 1.34 17.60
C HIS A 30 -11.81 2.48 18.55
N SER A 31 -12.54 2.57 19.66
CA SER A 31 -12.29 3.51 20.75
C SER A 31 -11.89 2.83 22.07
N ASP A 32 -11.46 1.56 22.00
CA ASP A 32 -11.08 0.78 23.17
C ASP A 32 -9.64 1.07 23.60
N ALA A 33 -9.45 1.90 24.63
CA ALA A 33 -8.12 2.24 25.14
C ALA A 33 -7.47 1.12 25.96
N SER A 34 -8.18 0.03 26.24
CA SER A 34 -7.65 -1.13 26.99
C SER A 34 -6.44 -1.79 26.32
N VAL A 35 -6.27 -1.60 25.01
CA VAL A 35 -5.13 -2.11 24.22
C VAL A 35 -3.83 -1.33 24.46
N LEU A 36 -3.88 -0.26 25.26
CA LEU A 36 -2.72 0.56 25.60
C LEU A 36 -2.21 0.18 27.00
N PRO A 37 -0.88 0.19 27.23
CA PRO A 37 -0.27 -0.40 28.42
C PRO A 37 -0.56 0.36 29.71
N ASP A 38 -0.93 1.63 29.60
CA ASP A 38 -1.28 2.51 30.70
C ASP A 38 -2.71 2.98 30.44
N ASN A 39 -3.65 2.71 31.34
CA ASN A 39 -5.08 3.09 31.30
C ASN A 39 -5.36 4.61 31.20
N GLU A 40 -4.44 5.38 30.63
CA GLU A 40 -4.31 6.82 30.76
C GLU A 40 -4.31 7.54 29.40
N VAL A 41 -4.67 8.82 29.47
CA VAL A 41 -4.65 9.79 28.38
C VAL A 41 -3.23 10.02 27.84
N GLN A 42 -2.18 9.66 28.59
CA GLN A 42 -0.79 9.97 28.25
C GLN A 42 -0.31 9.37 26.91
N PRO A 43 -0.47 8.06 26.63
CA PRO A 43 -0.22 7.51 25.29
C PRO A 43 -0.95 8.26 24.18
N LEU A 44 -2.20 8.68 24.41
CA LEU A 44 -3.01 9.42 23.43
C LEU A 44 -2.44 10.80 23.10
N ALA A 45 -1.62 11.39 23.97
CA ALA A 45 -1.05 12.72 23.81
C ALA A 45 0.45 12.73 23.45
N THR A 46 1.15 11.61 23.57
CA THR A 46 2.62 11.56 23.45
C THR A 46 3.15 10.56 22.42
N ARG A 47 2.34 9.58 22.00
CA ARG A 47 2.76 8.51 21.08
C ARG A 47 1.94 8.51 19.80
N SER A 48 2.56 8.17 18.68
CA SER A 48 1.88 7.98 17.40
C SER A 48 1.42 6.53 17.20
N ASN A 49 2.10 5.58 17.83
CA ASN A 49 1.79 4.15 17.78
C ASN A 49 2.17 3.45 19.09
N HIS A 50 1.52 2.31 19.33
CA HIS A 50 1.88 1.31 20.33
C HIS A 50 2.10 -0.01 19.61
N ILE A 51 3.16 -0.74 19.96
CA ILE A 51 3.52 -2.01 19.31
C ILE A 51 3.70 -3.07 20.40
N GLU A 52 2.99 -4.17 20.26
CA GLU A 52 3.18 -5.36 21.08
C GLU A 52 3.67 -6.51 20.23
N GLN A 53 4.88 -6.98 20.52
CA GLN A 53 5.46 -8.12 19.85
C GLN A 53 5.05 -9.41 20.57
N TYR A 54 4.69 -10.45 19.82
CA TYR A 54 4.25 -11.72 20.38
C TYR A 54 4.87 -12.92 19.65
N GLY A 55 5.08 -14.00 20.40
CA GLY A 55 5.75 -15.19 19.86
C GLY A 55 7.23 -14.95 19.50
N ALA A 56 7.80 -15.88 18.74
CA ALA A 56 9.25 -15.89 18.45
C ALA A 56 9.63 -15.25 17.09
N ARG A 57 8.66 -14.99 16.21
CA ARG A 57 8.94 -14.38 14.90
C ARG A 57 8.98 -12.85 15.03
N PRO A 58 9.97 -12.17 14.42
CA PRO A 58 10.04 -10.71 14.43
C PRO A 58 8.79 -10.01 13.88
N ASP A 59 8.15 -10.60 12.86
CA ASP A 59 7.01 -10.00 12.16
C ASP A 59 5.67 -10.18 12.90
N ASN A 60 5.66 -10.94 14.00
CA ASN A 60 4.47 -11.13 14.81
C ASN A 60 4.35 -9.98 15.81
N TYR A 61 3.64 -8.94 15.41
CA TYR A 61 3.32 -7.83 16.28
C TYR A 61 1.92 -7.30 16.02
N GLU A 62 1.29 -6.85 17.10
CA GLU A 62 0.12 -5.99 17.07
C GLU A 62 0.65 -4.56 16.99
N ILE A 63 0.08 -3.75 16.10
CA ILE A 63 0.35 -2.32 16.07
C ILE A 63 -0.96 -1.55 16.19
N THR A 64 -1.03 -0.70 17.20
CA THR A 64 -2.13 0.21 17.44
C THR A 64 -1.68 1.63 17.09
N TYR A 65 -2.25 2.19 16.03
CA TYR A 65 -2.06 3.58 15.66
C TYR A 65 -2.96 4.48 16.50
N ILE A 66 -2.34 5.47 17.14
CA ILE A 66 -2.99 6.43 18.01
C ILE A 66 -3.31 7.66 17.17
N MET A 67 -4.51 7.70 16.58
CA MET A 67 -4.86 8.73 15.59
C MET A 67 -4.97 10.13 16.20
N HIS A 68 -5.14 10.23 17.53
CA HIS A 68 -5.16 11.51 18.27
C HIS A 68 -3.96 12.40 17.96
N ASN A 69 -2.77 11.82 17.84
CA ASN A 69 -1.54 12.56 17.55
C ASN A 69 -1.17 12.61 16.07
N GLN A 70 -1.90 11.86 15.23
CA GLN A 70 -1.61 11.80 13.79
C GLN A 70 -2.59 12.64 12.96
N GLN A 71 -3.78 12.88 13.47
CA GLN A 71 -4.85 13.58 12.76
C GLN A 71 -5.22 14.86 13.51
N PRO A 72 -5.11 16.05 12.88
CA PRO A 72 -5.40 17.33 13.54
C PRO A 72 -6.81 17.43 14.14
N TRP A 73 -7.77 16.66 13.61
CA TRP A 73 -9.16 16.66 14.08
C TRP A 73 -9.43 15.66 15.21
N ALA A 74 -8.60 14.61 15.35
CA ALA A 74 -8.88 13.51 16.27
C ALA A 74 -8.77 13.92 17.74
N GLY A 75 -7.90 14.88 18.08
CA GLY A 75 -7.80 15.42 19.44
C GLY A 75 -9.05 16.17 19.95
N ARG A 76 -10.06 16.39 19.10
CA ARG A 76 -11.36 16.95 19.50
C ARG A 76 -12.38 15.89 19.94
N SER A 77 -12.05 14.62 19.70
CA SER A 77 -12.91 13.50 20.07
C SER A 77 -12.91 13.31 21.58
N ASP A 78 -14.08 13.02 22.15
CA ASP A 78 -14.24 12.58 23.54
C ASP A 78 -13.85 11.10 23.72
N LYS A 79 -13.77 10.36 22.60
CA LYS A 79 -13.40 8.95 22.55
C LYS A 79 -12.01 8.77 21.92
N PRO A 80 -11.21 7.80 22.39
CA PRO A 80 -9.99 7.39 21.70
C PRO A 80 -10.25 7.06 20.23
N CYS A 81 -9.37 7.49 19.34
CA CYS A 81 -9.43 7.16 17.91
C CYS A 81 -8.23 6.26 17.61
N LEU A 82 -8.47 4.96 17.59
CA LEU A 82 -7.43 3.94 17.50
C LEU A 82 -7.65 3.08 16.25
N VAL A 83 -6.56 2.67 15.63
CA VAL A 83 -6.56 1.68 14.55
C VAL A 83 -5.56 0.59 14.87
N THR A 84 -6.05 -0.60 15.18
CA THR A 84 -5.21 -1.75 15.53
C THR A 84 -5.13 -2.73 14.37
N TYR A 85 -3.91 -3.17 14.10
CA TYR A 85 -3.58 -4.21 13.12
C TYR A 85 -3.16 -5.48 13.83
N ASN A 86 -3.68 -6.61 13.37
CA ASN A 86 -3.44 -7.94 13.94
C ASN A 86 -3.65 -7.98 15.46
N PRO A 87 -4.86 -7.64 15.94
CA PRO A 87 -5.12 -7.62 17.36
C PRO A 87 -4.92 -9.02 17.96
N VAL A 88 -4.00 -9.12 18.90
CA VAL A 88 -3.87 -10.24 19.84
C VAL A 88 -4.57 -9.89 21.15
N SER A 89 -4.55 -8.60 21.50
CA SER A 89 -5.33 -8.03 22.58
C SER A 89 -6.82 -8.13 22.24
N GLN A 90 -7.62 -8.50 23.23
CA GLN A 90 -9.08 -8.50 23.07
C GLN A 90 -9.59 -7.06 23.01
N ILE A 91 -10.21 -6.71 21.89
CA ILE A 91 -10.89 -5.42 21.71
C ILE A 91 -12.37 -5.61 22.03
N ASP A 92 -12.91 -4.73 22.87
CA ASP A 92 -14.35 -4.68 23.16
C ASP A 92 -15.18 -4.44 21.89
N GLU A 93 -16.04 -5.40 21.54
CA GLU A 93 -16.89 -5.37 20.36
C GLU A 93 -17.81 -4.13 20.30
N GLU A 94 -18.28 -3.65 21.46
CA GLU A 94 -19.15 -2.47 21.53
C GLU A 94 -18.41 -1.17 21.17
N LYS A 95 -17.08 -1.17 21.28
CA LYS A 95 -16.22 -0.03 20.97
C LYS A 95 -15.66 -0.08 19.54
N ILE A 96 -16.00 -1.10 18.75
CA ILE A 96 -15.55 -1.22 17.36
C ILE A 96 -16.44 -0.39 16.45
N VAL A 97 -15.81 0.53 15.73
CA VAL A 97 -16.45 1.38 14.71
C VAL A 97 -16.49 0.65 13.37
N GLY A 98 -15.44 -0.11 13.05
CA GLY A 98 -15.42 -0.86 11.81
C GLY A 98 -14.20 -1.74 11.65
N ARG A 99 -14.36 -2.75 10.79
CA ARG A 99 -13.30 -3.68 10.38
C ARG A 99 -13.01 -3.48 8.91
N ARG A 100 -11.73 -3.54 8.54
CA ARG A 100 -11.27 -3.50 7.16
C ARG A 100 -10.31 -4.64 6.92
N TRP A 101 -10.50 -5.25 5.76
CA TRP A 101 -9.73 -6.39 5.31
C TRP A 101 -9.05 -6.03 4.01
N PHE A 102 -7.74 -6.19 3.96
CA PHE A 102 -6.94 -5.94 2.76
C PHE A 102 -5.70 -6.80 2.75
N GLN A 103 -5.15 -7.02 1.57
CA GLN A 103 -3.91 -7.76 1.40
C GLN A 103 -2.81 -6.81 0.95
N HIS A 104 -1.60 -7.03 1.45
CA HIS A 104 -0.43 -6.26 1.06
C HIS A 104 0.35 -6.99 -0.01
N VAL A 105 0.88 -6.26 -1.00
CA VAL A 105 1.87 -6.84 -1.91
C VAL A 105 3.17 -7.06 -1.14
N VAL A 106 3.72 -8.27 -1.21
CA VAL A 106 5.02 -8.60 -0.62
C VAL A 106 6.13 -7.99 -1.47
N HIS A 107 6.95 -7.14 -0.87
CA HIS A 107 8.07 -6.46 -1.53
C HIS A 107 9.40 -7.06 -1.10
N ASP A 108 9.60 -8.35 -1.42
CA ASP A 108 10.86 -9.03 -1.20
C ASP A 108 11.88 -8.73 -2.33
N VAL A 109 13.12 -9.21 -2.17
CA VAL A 109 14.18 -9.03 -3.17
C VAL A 109 13.76 -9.61 -4.52
N ARG A 110 13.00 -10.72 -4.55
CA ARG A 110 12.50 -11.31 -5.79
C ARG A 110 11.52 -10.37 -6.49
N GLN A 111 10.58 -9.75 -5.76
CA GLN A 111 9.63 -8.79 -6.30
C GLN A 111 10.36 -7.61 -6.94
N VAL A 112 11.28 -6.99 -6.21
CA VAL A 112 11.93 -5.75 -6.64
C VAL A 112 12.98 -6.00 -7.73
N ALA A 113 13.85 -7.00 -7.55
CA ALA A 113 14.97 -7.23 -8.46
C ALA A 113 14.58 -8.02 -9.71
N LEU A 114 13.56 -8.88 -9.64
CA LEU A 114 13.15 -9.73 -10.76
C LEU A 114 11.80 -9.31 -11.33
N LEU A 115 10.75 -9.24 -10.51
CA LEU A 115 9.40 -9.07 -11.05
C LEU A 115 9.15 -7.67 -11.64
N VAL A 116 9.56 -6.61 -10.93
CA VAL A 116 9.38 -5.22 -11.39
C VAL A 116 10.03 -4.98 -12.78
N PRO A 117 11.29 -5.38 -13.04
CA PRO A 117 11.86 -5.28 -14.39
C PRO A 117 11.09 -6.05 -15.46
N LEU A 118 10.50 -7.21 -15.15
CA LEU A 118 9.80 -8.06 -16.11
C LEU A 118 8.47 -7.45 -16.58
N PHE A 119 7.80 -6.62 -15.78
CA PHE A 119 6.54 -5.98 -16.18
C PHE A 119 6.65 -5.22 -17.51
N ARG A 120 7.82 -4.62 -17.83
CA ARG A 120 8.03 -3.93 -19.11
C ARG A 120 7.84 -4.79 -20.35
N LEU A 121 7.94 -6.11 -20.21
CA LEU A 121 7.83 -7.05 -21.31
C LEU A 121 6.38 -7.29 -21.75
N ILE A 122 5.43 -7.12 -20.81
CA ILE A 122 3.99 -7.35 -21.03
C ILE A 122 3.20 -6.06 -21.26
N GLN A 123 3.77 -4.88 -21.01
CA GLN A 123 3.10 -3.60 -21.25
C GLN A 123 2.74 -3.36 -22.72
N GLY A 124 1.48 -2.99 -22.98
CA GLY A 124 0.95 -2.66 -24.31
C GLY A 124 0.75 -3.87 -25.24
N ARG A 125 0.99 -5.09 -24.75
CA ARG A 125 0.68 -6.32 -25.50
C ARG A 125 -0.83 -6.52 -25.50
N ARG A 126 -1.37 -6.95 -26.65
CA ARG A 126 -2.81 -7.21 -26.80
C ARG A 126 -3.71 -6.05 -26.34
N ARG A 127 -3.23 -4.79 -26.46
CA ARG A 127 -3.91 -3.58 -25.99
C ARG A 127 -4.21 -3.58 -24.48
N THR A 128 -3.33 -4.21 -23.70
CA THR A 128 -3.41 -4.28 -22.24
C THR A 128 -2.25 -3.54 -21.59
N TRP A 129 -2.55 -2.76 -20.56
CA TRP A 129 -1.56 -2.07 -19.73
C TRP A 129 -1.81 -2.42 -18.26
N HIS A 130 -0.72 -2.60 -17.53
CA HIS A 130 -0.76 -2.98 -16.12
C HIS A 130 -0.26 -1.80 -15.27
N CYS A 131 -1.00 -1.45 -14.23
CA CYS A 131 -0.62 -0.42 -13.26
C CYS A 131 -1.07 -0.82 -11.86
N GLY A 132 -0.55 -0.13 -10.85
CA GLY A 132 -0.89 -0.30 -9.45
C GLY A 132 0.29 -0.75 -8.59
N ALA A 133 0.03 -0.93 -7.30
CA ALA A 133 1.05 -1.21 -6.28
C ALA A 133 1.90 -2.47 -6.53
N HIS A 134 1.43 -3.42 -7.34
CA HIS A 134 2.16 -4.65 -7.66
C HIS A 134 3.14 -4.52 -8.83
N THR A 135 3.17 -3.37 -9.52
CA THR A 135 3.96 -3.15 -10.73
C THR A 135 5.29 -2.44 -10.51
N LEU A 136 5.42 -1.75 -9.37
CA LEU A 136 6.58 -0.97 -8.95
C LEU A 136 6.87 -1.24 -7.46
N ILE A 137 7.75 -0.43 -6.86
CA ILE A 137 8.01 -0.44 -5.41
C ILE A 137 6.82 0.11 -4.61
N ASN A 138 6.70 -0.29 -3.35
CA ASN A 138 5.59 0.10 -2.48
C ASN A 138 5.60 1.61 -2.17
N SER A 139 4.64 2.34 -2.74
CA SER A 139 4.31 3.71 -2.36
C SER A 139 2.98 4.10 -2.98
N GLN A 140 2.28 5.05 -2.35
CA GLN A 140 1.12 5.70 -2.97
C GLN A 140 1.53 6.45 -4.24
N GLU A 141 2.71 7.08 -4.23
CA GLU A 141 3.23 7.85 -5.36
C GLU A 141 3.48 6.96 -6.58
N THR A 142 4.17 5.83 -6.40
CA THR A 142 4.46 4.91 -7.51
C THR A 142 3.20 4.24 -8.06
N CYS A 143 2.23 3.94 -7.19
CA CYS A 143 0.91 3.46 -7.60
C CYS A 143 0.20 4.49 -8.48
N PHE A 144 0.13 5.74 -8.01
CA PHE A 144 -0.47 6.85 -8.75
C PHE A 144 0.22 7.10 -10.10
N VAL A 145 1.55 7.22 -10.07
CA VAL A 145 2.38 7.41 -11.28
C VAL A 145 2.21 6.26 -12.28
N SER A 146 2.11 5.01 -11.82
CA SER A 146 1.88 3.87 -12.73
C SER A 146 0.54 3.96 -13.47
N GLY A 147 -0.50 4.48 -12.82
CA GLY A 147 -1.80 4.71 -13.45
C GLY A 147 -1.73 5.82 -14.49
N LEU A 148 -1.09 6.94 -14.15
CA LEU A 148 -0.83 8.03 -15.11
C LEU A 148 0.01 7.56 -16.29
N ALA A 149 1.01 6.70 -16.05
CA ALA A 149 1.86 6.14 -17.08
C ALA A 149 1.05 5.28 -18.05
N ALA A 150 0.17 4.40 -17.54
CA ALA A 150 -0.74 3.62 -18.36
C ALA A 150 -1.69 4.52 -19.18
N ALA A 151 -2.31 5.53 -18.56
CA ALA A 151 -3.17 6.49 -19.26
C ALA A 151 -2.43 7.26 -20.36
N THR A 152 -1.17 7.65 -20.09
CA THR A 152 -0.32 8.33 -21.08
C THR A 152 0.03 7.43 -22.25
N GLN A 153 0.26 6.14 -22.01
CA GLN A 153 0.49 5.17 -23.09
C GLN A 153 -0.78 4.91 -23.92
N LEU A 154 -1.96 5.14 -23.35
CA LEU A 154 -3.25 5.09 -24.04
C LEU A 154 -3.58 6.39 -24.80
N GLY A 155 -2.76 7.42 -24.68
CA GLY A 155 -2.89 8.66 -25.45
C GLY A 155 -3.16 9.92 -24.62
N ALA A 156 -3.48 9.80 -23.32
CA ALA A 156 -3.76 10.95 -22.47
C ALA A 156 -2.53 11.82 -22.22
N ASP A 157 -2.71 13.13 -22.10
CA ASP A 157 -1.63 14.05 -21.76
C ASP A 157 -1.27 13.97 -20.28
N TYR A 158 0.00 14.25 -19.96
CA TYR A 158 0.45 14.35 -18.58
C TYR A 158 -0.05 15.67 -17.98
N PRO A 159 -0.79 15.67 -16.85
CA PRO A 159 -1.58 16.83 -16.45
C PRO A 159 -0.84 17.85 -15.58
N PHE A 160 0.41 17.59 -15.18
CA PHE A 160 1.12 18.44 -14.20
C PHE A 160 2.22 19.28 -14.84
N ASP A 161 2.22 20.57 -14.52
CA ASP A 161 3.32 21.50 -14.83
C ASP A 161 4.27 21.67 -13.63
N ASP A 162 4.81 20.54 -13.16
CA ASP A 162 5.86 20.53 -12.13
C ASP A 162 7.09 19.75 -12.62
N ALA A 163 8.27 20.32 -12.39
CA ALA A 163 9.51 19.75 -12.90
C ALA A 163 9.89 18.45 -12.17
N GLU A 164 9.62 18.35 -10.88
CA GLU A 164 9.96 17.17 -10.07
C GLU A 164 8.97 16.04 -10.31
N ALA A 165 7.67 16.32 -10.30
CA ALA A 165 6.62 15.38 -10.65
C ALA A 165 6.88 14.78 -12.04
N ARG A 166 7.25 15.61 -13.02
CA ARG A 166 7.64 15.14 -14.36
C ARG A 166 8.90 14.28 -14.35
N ARG A 167 9.91 14.58 -13.51
CA ARG A 167 11.11 13.74 -13.36
C ARG A 167 10.72 12.37 -12.80
N SER A 168 9.94 12.33 -11.72
CA SER A 168 9.45 11.10 -11.09
C SER A 168 8.60 10.27 -12.04
N PHE A 169 7.64 10.90 -12.72
CA PHE A 169 6.82 10.29 -13.76
C PHE A 169 7.67 9.66 -14.86
N ASN A 170 8.64 10.40 -15.39
CA ASN A 170 9.54 9.91 -16.44
C ASN A 170 10.50 8.82 -15.95
N HIS A 171 10.87 8.81 -14.67
CA HIS A 171 11.73 7.79 -14.08
C HIS A 171 10.97 6.46 -13.92
N TYR A 172 9.87 6.47 -13.17
CA TYR A 172 9.08 5.26 -12.91
C TYR A 172 8.38 4.72 -14.16
N GLY A 173 7.90 5.60 -15.05
CA GLY A 173 7.33 5.19 -16.33
C GLY A 173 8.33 4.45 -17.21
N ARG A 174 9.61 4.84 -17.21
CA ARG A 174 10.67 4.09 -17.92
C ARG A 174 11.00 2.75 -17.29
N ILE A 175 10.97 2.66 -15.95
CA ILE A 175 11.16 1.37 -15.28
C ILE A 175 10.04 0.40 -15.68
N LEU A 176 8.80 0.89 -15.67
CA LEU A 176 7.60 0.08 -15.89
C LEU A 176 7.35 -0.27 -17.35
N HIS A 177 7.51 0.67 -18.29
CA HIS A 177 7.20 0.47 -19.73
C HIS A 177 8.45 0.35 -20.61
N GLY A 178 9.65 0.48 -20.04
CA GLY A 178 10.91 0.41 -20.77
C GLY A 178 11.08 1.55 -21.78
N TRP A 179 11.74 1.24 -22.89
CA TRP A 179 12.04 2.22 -23.96
C TRP A 179 10.80 2.70 -24.72
N ARG A 180 9.68 1.96 -24.63
CA ARG A 180 8.39 2.30 -25.27
C ARG A 180 7.61 3.38 -24.51
N PHE A 181 8.13 3.84 -23.37
CA PHE A 181 7.46 4.83 -22.55
C PHE A 181 7.45 6.21 -23.21
N ARG A 182 6.24 6.78 -23.39
CA ARG A 182 6.02 8.15 -23.83
C ARG A 182 6.25 9.10 -22.68
N LYS A 183 7.42 9.73 -22.69
CA LYS A 183 7.84 10.71 -21.67
C LYS A 183 6.97 11.97 -21.75
N ALA A 184 6.66 12.53 -20.58
CA ALA A 184 6.13 13.89 -20.48
C ALA A 184 7.21 14.89 -20.90
N ARG A 185 6.85 15.84 -21.77
CA ARG A 185 7.72 16.89 -22.30
C ARG A 185 7.48 18.22 -21.57
N ARG A 186 8.32 19.22 -21.85
CA ARG A 186 8.03 20.63 -21.56
C ARG A 186 7.14 21.17 -22.65
#